data_AF-A0A7J2ZDY5-F1
#
_entry.id   AF-A0A7J2ZDY5-F1
#
_cell.length_a   1.000
_cell.length_b   1.000
_cell.length_c   1.000
_cell.angle_alpha   90.00
_cell.angle_beta   90.00
_cell.angle_gamma   90.00
#
_symmetry.space_group_name_H-M   'P 1'
#
loop_
_entity.id
_entity.type
_entity.pdbx_description
1 polymer ?
#
loop_
_entity_poly.entity_id
_entity_poly.type
_entity_poly.pdbx_seq_one_letter_code
_entity_poly.pdbx_strand_id
1 'polypeptide(L)'
;MDVEIAPTKKVTVLGLDKRSVGDIAWCATTYGANRLYWIDGYLLCLEVYEKSFEHELKNREFPISQICYAEFPKYERIYEVDKSLQIPVVNVSDMKIFKNILKAIKENVKTESGQQG
;
A
#
# COMPACT_ATOMS: atom_id res chain seq x y z
N MET A 1 -20.65 25.56 15.46
CA MET A 1 -20.50 24.32 14.68
C MET A 1 -19.25 23.66 15.21
N ASP A 2 -19.39 22.44 15.73
CA ASP A 2 -18.26 21.71 16.31
C ASP A 2 -17.60 20.85 15.22
N VAL A 3 -16.28 20.80 15.25
CA VAL A 3 -15.46 20.04 14.30
C VAL A 3 -14.65 19.02 15.09
N GLU A 4 -14.80 17.73 14.76
CA GLU A 4 -14.04 16.63 15.37
C GLU A 4 -12.96 16.11 14.43
N ILE A 5 -11.73 15.97 14.93
CA ILE A 5 -10.66 15.24 14.24
C ILE A 5 -10.64 13.81 14.76
N ALA A 6 -11.13 12.86 13.97
CA ALA A 6 -11.29 11.46 14.36
C ALA A 6 -10.38 10.52 13.54
N PRO A 7 -9.10 10.34 13.91
CA PRO A 7 -8.17 9.52 13.14
C PRO A 7 -8.48 8.01 13.24
N THR A 8 -8.05 7.26 12.23
CA THR A 8 -8.02 5.80 12.22
C THR A 8 -7.25 5.27 13.42
N LYS A 9 -7.87 4.36 14.18
CA LYS A 9 -7.29 3.72 15.37
C LYS A 9 -6.42 2.51 15.02
N LYS A 10 -6.83 1.74 14.02
CA LYS A 10 -6.19 0.47 13.65
C LYS A 10 -6.26 0.24 12.16
N VAL A 11 -5.17 -0.21 11.57
CA VAL A 11 -5.12 -0.73 10.20
C VAL A 11 -4.89 -2.22 10.29
N THR A 12 -5.67 -3.01 9.56
CA THR A 12 -5.50 -4.47 9.50
C THR A 12 -5.24 -4.85 8.05
N VAL A 13 -4.07 -5.41 7.76
CA VAL A 13 -3.72 -5.93 6.43
C VAL A 13 -4.06 -7.41 6.41
N LEU A 14 -4.99 -7.82 5.54
CA LEU A 14 -5.50 -9.19 5.48
C LEU A 14 -4.62 -10.11 4.62
N GLY A 15 -4.02 -9.57 3.56
CA GLY A 15 -3.06 -10.27 2.72
C GLY A 15 -1.86 -9.38 2.36
N LEU A 16 -0.68 -10.00 2.27
CA LEU A 16 0.59 -9.33 2.03
C LEU A 16 1.47 -10.21 1.13
N ASP A 17 1.88 -9.68 -0.01
CA ASP A 17 2.71 -10.42 -0.98
C ASP A 17 3.86 -9.56 -1.53
N LYS A 18 5.06 -10.12 -1.53
CA LYS A 18 6.21 -9.54 -2.26
C LYS A 18 6.08 -9.94 -3.72
N ARG A 19 6.09 -8.98 -4.64
CA ARG A 19 5.98 -9.22 -6.09
C ARG A 19 7.02 -8.43 -6.87
N SER A 20 7.15 -8.70 -8.17
CA SER A 20 7.95 -7.86 -9.05
C SER A 20 7.25 -6.52 -9.30
N VAL A 21 8.03 -5.46 -9.56
CA VAL A 21 7.49 -4.12 -9.88
C VAL A 21 6.58 -4.17 -11.11
N GLY A 22 6.99 -4.91 -12.15
CA GLY A 22 6.22 -5.09 -13.38
C GLY A 22 4.87 -5.77 -13.13
N ASP A 23 4.84 -6.84 -12.35
CA ASP A 23 3.59 -7.54 -12.01
C ASP A 23 2.64 -6.68 -11.18
N ILE A 24 3.18 -5.91 -10.22
CA ILE A 24 2.39 -4.97 -9.43
C ILE A 24 1.76 -3.91 -10.34
N ALA A 25 2.56 -3.32 -11.23
CA ALA A 25 2.10 -2.27 -12.12
C ALA A 25 1.06 -2.79 -13.12
N TRP A 26 1.31 -3.94 -13.75
CA TRP A 26 0.36 -4.56 -14.68
C TRP A 26 -0.96 -4.95 -14.00
N CYS A 27 -0.89 -5.55 -12.81
CA CYS A 27 -2.07 -5.92 -12.03
C CYS A 27 -2.86 -4.67 -11.62
N ALA A 28 -2.19 -3.63 -11.11
CA ALA A 28 -2.82 -2.38 -10.72
C ALA A 28 -3.55 -1.73 -11.91
N THR A 29 -2.92 -1.70 -13.08
CA THR A 29 -3.56 -1.09 -14.25
C THR A 29 -4.73 -1.91 -14.79
N THR A 30 -4.58 -3.23 -14.89
CA THR A 30 -5.66 -4.11 -15.42
C THR A 30 -6.87 -4.20 -14.48
N TYR A 31 -6.66 -4.10 -13.17
CA TYR A 31 -7.72 -4.04 -12.16
C TYR A 31 -8.37 -2.64 -12.04
N GLY A 32 -7.78 -1.61 -12.65
CA GLY A 32 -8.31 -0.24 -12.61
C GLY A 32 -7.91 0.56 -11.38
N ALA A 33 -6.78 0.24 -10.74
CA ALA A 33 -6.20 1.10 -9.71
C ALA A 33 -5.67 2.40 -10.33
N ASN A 34 -5.95 3.52 -9.66
CA ASN A 34 -5.61 4.85 -10.19
C ASN A 34 -4.14 5.26 -9.98
N ARG A 35 -3.42 4.58 -9.09
CA ARG A 35 -2.06 4.92 -8.68
C ARG A 35 -1.43 3.81 -7.86
N LEU A 36 -0.10 3.80 -7.83
CA LEU A 36 0.72 3.09 -6.86
C LEU A 36 1.26 4.08 -5.82
N TYR A 37 1.79 3.55 -4.73
CA TYR A 37 2.33 4.34 -3.63
C TYR A 37 3.82 4.03 -3.45
N TRP A 38 4.65 5.05 -3.40
CA TRP A 38 6.06 4.93 -3.11
C TRP A 38 6.39 5.45 -1.72
N ILE A 39 7.17 4.68 -0.97
CA ILE A 39 7.64 5.05 0.37
C ILE A 39 9.00 4.42 0.68
N ASP A 40 9.98 5.25 1.05
CA ASP A 40 11.31 4.86 1.54
C ASP A 40 11.97 3.70 0.77
N GLY A 41 11.93 3.76 -0.57
CA GLY A 41 12.54 2.75 -1.45
C GLY A 41 11.66 1.53 -1.73
N TYR A 42 10.36 1.60 -1.44
CA TYR A 42 9.39 0.54 -1.73
C TYR A 42 8.23 1.07 -2.57
N LEU A 43 7.71 0.21 -3.44
CA LEU A 43 6.48 0.42 -4.20
C LEU A 43 5.39 -0.46 -3.61
N LEU A 44 4.22 0.12 -3.35
CA LEU A 44 3.06 -0.55 -2.77
C LEU A 44 1.84 -0.39 -3.69
N CYS A 45 1.08 -1.47 -3.84
CA CYS A 45 -0.29 -1.45 -4.33
C CYS A 45 -1.21 -1.91 -3.21
N LEU A 46 -2.23 -1.11 -2.90
CA LEU A 46 -3.21 -1.40 -1.86
C LEU A 46 -4.55 -1.69 -2.54
N GLU A 47 -5.11 -2.87 -2.29
CA GLU A 47 -6.49 -3.20 -2.64
C GLU A 47 -7.39 -2.96 -1.43
N VAL A 48 -8.34 -2.03 -1.57
CA VAL A 48 -9.28 -1.64 -0.51
C VAL A 48 -10.68 -1.64 -1.10
N TYR A 49 -11.55 -2.52 -0.61
CA TYR A 49 -12.95 -2.52 -0.99
C TYR A 49 -13.74 -1.39 -0.31
N GLU A 50 -14.83 -0.96 -0.94
CA GLU A 50 -15.72 0.10 -0.46
C GLU A 50 -16.21 -0.14 0.99
N LYS A 51 -16.55 -1.39 1.32
CA LYS A 51 -16.95 -1.79 2.68
C LYS A 51 -15.89 -1.49 3.75
N SER A 52 -14.61 -1.40 3.37
CA SER A 52 -13.54 -1.05 4.30
C SER A 52 -13.61 0.41 4.73
N PHE A 53 -13.99 1.31 3.83
CA PHE A 53 -14.23 2.72 4.16
C PHE A 53 -15.46 2.87 5.06
N GLU A 54 -16.54 2.13 4.79
CA GLU A 54 -17.70 2.11 5.69
C GLU A 54 -17.33 1.61 7.09
N HIS A 55 -16.49 0.58 7.18
CA HIS A 55 -15.99 0.05 8.45
C HIS A 55 -15.13 1.08 9.19
N GLU A 56 -14.26 1.80 8.47
CA GLU A 56 -13.44 2.86 9.04
C GLU A 56 -14.28 4.02 9.57
N LEU A 57 -15.29 4.46 8.81
CA LEU A 57 -16.19 5.54 9.22
C LEU A 57 -16.95 5.18 10.52
N LYS A 58 -17.37 3.92 10.67
CA LYS A 58 -18.15 3.47 11.84
C LYS A 58 -17.27 3.14 13.05
N ASN A 59 -16.16 2.44 12.82
CA ASN A 59 -15.38 1.80 13.88
C ASN A 59 -14.01 2.44 14.11
N ARG A 60 -13.56 3.32 13.20
CA ARG A 60 -12.19 3.85 13.10
C ARG A 60 -11.15 2.74 12.90
N GLU A 61 -11.54 1.65 12.27
CA GLU A 61 -10.65 0.56 11.89
C GLU A 61 -10.63 0.45 10.37
N PHE A 62 -9.45 0.34 9.77
CA PHE A 62 -9.31 0.34 8.32
C PHE A 62 -8.72 -1.00 7.84
N PRO A 63 -9.57 -1.94 7.39
CA PRO A 63 -9.09 -3.17 6.79
C PRO A 63 -8.58 -2.90 5.37
N ILE A 64 -7.41 -3.44 5.06
CA ILE A 64 -6.82 -3.46 3.72
C ILE A 64 -6.82 -4.90 3.27
N SER A 65 -7.49 -5.19 2.15
CA SER A 65 -7.70 -6.55 1.67
C SER A 65 -6.39 -7.19 1.24
N GLN A 66 -5.60 -6.49 0.46
CA GLN A 66 -4.33 -6.98 -0.05
C GLN A 66 -3.32 -5.84 -0.16
N ILE A 67 -2.08 -6.09 0.23
CA ILE A 67 -0.93 -5.25 -0.12
C ILE A 67 0.04 -6.08 -0.94
N CYS A 68 0.32 -5.62 -2.16
CA CYS A 68 1.48 -6.11 -2.91
C CYS A 68 2.61 -5.10 -2.79
N TYR A 69 3.83 -5.56 -2.50
CA TYR A 69 5.00 -4.68 -2.35
C TYR A 69 6.22 -5.17 -3.12
N ALA A 70 7.07 -4.22 -3.52
CA ALA A 70 8.34 -4.47 -4.17
C ALA A 70 9.40 -3.46 -3.69
N GLU A 71 10.67 -3.85 -3.77
CA GLU A 71 11.78 -2.89 -3.67
C GLU A 71 11.78 -2.00 -4.92
N PHE A 72 11.83 -0.69 -4.70
CA PHE A 72 11.85 0.32 -5.74
C PHE A 72 12.70 1.51 -5.27
N PRO A 73 14.05 1.40 -5.36
CA PRO A 73 14.97 2.28 -4.63
C PRO A 73 14.86 3.76 -4.99
N LYS A 74 14.47 4.06 -6.23
CA LYS A 74 14.36 5.43 -6.75
C LYS A 74 12.89 5.79 -6.93
N TYR A 75 12.48 6.93 -6.38
CA TYR A 75 11.17 7.48 -6.66
C TYR A 75 11.06 7.92 -8.13
N GLU A 76 9.99 7.51 -8.79
CA GLU A 76 9.60 7.97 -10.11
C GLU A 76 8.13 8.36 -10.05
N ARG A 77 7.75 9.51 -10.63
CA ARG A 77 6.37 10.03 -10.52
C ARG A 77 5.37 9.25 -11.38
N ILE A 78 5.86 8.68 -12.47
CA ILE A 78 5.12 7.87 -13.42
C ILE A 78 5.92 6.61 -13.65
N TYR A 79 5.26 5.46 -13.59
CA TYR A 79 5.84 4.19 -13.99
C TYR A 79 5.24 3.78 -15.35
N GLU A 80 6.10 3.53 -16.33
CA GLU A 80 5.70 3.02 -17.64
C GLU A 80 5.51 1.51 -17.56
N VAL A 81 4.26 1.07 -17.72
CA VAL A 81 3.88 -0.34 -17.69
C VAL A 81 4.11 -0.98 -19.07
N ASP A 82 3.74 -0.25 -20.12
CA ASP A 82 3.96 -0.58 -21.54
C ASP A 82 3.94 0.72 -22.37
N LYS A 83 4.27 0.68 -23.67
CA LYS A 83 4.51 1.84 -24.57
C LYS A 83 3.40 2.89 -24.67
N SER A 84 2.22 2.64 -24.13
CA SER A 84 1.11 3.60 -24.04
C SER A 84 0.37 3.55 -22.71
N LEU A 85 0.89 2.78 -21.74
CA LEU A 85 0.25 2.49 -20.48
C LEU A 85 1.14 2.95 -19.35
N GLN A 86 0.65 3.91 -18.58
CA GLN A 86 1.38 4.52 -17.49
C GLN A 86 0.51 4.52 -16.25
N ILE A 87 1.13 4.29 -15.09
CA ILE A 87 0.46 4.40 -13.80
C ILE A 87 1.16 5.46 -12.94
N PRO A 88 0.40 6.41 -12.36
CA PRO A 88 0.97 7.37 -11.41
C PRO A 88 1.53 6.67 -10.18
N VAL A 89 2.66 7.17 -9.69
CA VAL A 89 3.26 6.72 -8.43
C VAL A 89 3.33 7.91 -7.49
N VAL A 90 2.62 7.81 -6.38
CA VAL A 90 2.49 8.89 -5.40
C VAL A 90 3.48 8.65 -4.27
N ASN A 91 4.34 9.63 -4.00
CA ASN A 91 5.20 9.61 -2.83
C ASN A 91 4.34 9.86 -1.58
N VAL A 92 4.29 8.90 -0.66
CA VAL A 92 3.52 8.94 0.60
C VAL A 92 4.42 8.90 1.83
N SER A 93 5.69 9.26 1.68
CA SER A 93 6.71 9.16 2.73
C SER A 93 6.50 10.13 3.89
N ASP A 94 5.61 11.11 3.78
CA ASP A 94 5.19 12.02 4.85
C ASP A 94 3.96 11.53 5.62
N MET A 95 3.21 10.57 5.08
CA MET A 95 1.95 10.08 5.64
C MET A 95 2.15 9.04 6.74
N LYS A 96 1.64 9.32 7.95
CA LYS A 96 1.76 8.43 9.13
C LYS A 96 1.25 7.01 8.89
N ILE A 97 0.12 6.86 8.20
CA ILE A 97 -0.47 5.54 7.90
C ILE A 97 0.47 4.68 7.06
N PHE A 98 1.07 5.24 6.01
CA PHE A 98 1.98 4.51 5.14
C PHE A 98 3.31 4.18 5.82
N LYS A 99 3.83 5.07 6.67
CA LYS A 99 5.00 4.76 7.52
C LYS A 99 4.75 3.54 8.41
N ASN A 100 3.57 3.47 9.03
CA ASN A 100 3.18 2.34 9.87
C ASN A 100 2.97 1.06 9.07
N ILE A 101 2.39 1.14 7.87
CA ILE A 101 2.26 0.00 6.96
C ILE A 101 3.64 -0.53 6.57
N LEU A 102 4.56 0.33 6.11
CA LEU A 102 5.91 -0.09 5.72
C LEU A 102 6.66 -0.72 6.89
N LYS A 103 6.53 -0.15 8.10
CA LYS A 103 7.10 -0.72 9.32
C LYS A 103 6.59 -2.15 9.54
N ALA A 104 5.27 -2.37 9.47
CA ALA A 104 4.67 -3.69 9.65
C ALA A 104 5.15 -4.70 8.58
N ILE A 105 5.27 -4.27 7.32
CA ILE A 105 5.84 -5.11 6.23
C ILE A 105 7.26 -5.54 6.57
N LYS A 106 8.13 -4.59 6.97
CA LYS A 106 9.53 -4.86 7.31
C LYS A 106 9.67 -5.79 8.53
N GLU A 107 8.77 -5.68 9.51
CA GLU A 107 8.75 -6.55 10.70
C GLU A 107 8.30 -7.98 10.37
N ASN A 108 7.32 -8.12 9.47
CA ASN A 108 6.85 -9.42 8.99
C ASN A 108 7.96 -10.17 8.23
N VAL A 109 8.65 -9.51 7.29
CA VAL A 109 9.78 -10.11 6.53
C VAL A 109 10.90 -10.63 7.45
N LYS A 110 11.24 -9.89 8.52
CA LYS A 110 12.24 -10.32 9.50
C LYS A 110 11.82 -11.60 10.23
N THR A 111 10.54 -11.70 10.56
CA THR A 111 9.97 -12.84 11.30
C THR A 111 10.02 -14.12 10.46
N GLU A 112 9.70 -14.02 9.16
CA GLU A 112 9.79 -15.15 8.22
C GLU A 112 11.23 -15.61 8.01
N SER A 113 12.19 -14.69 7.91
CA SER A 113 13.61 -15.02 7.78
C SER A 113 14.24 -15.64 9.04
N GLY A 114 13.60 -15.49 10.20
CA GLY A 114 14.04 -16.07 11.48
C GLY A 114 13.50 -17.48 11.76
N GLN A 115 12.60 -18.00 10.92
CA GLN A 115 12.02 -19.34 11.06
C GLN A 115 12.68 -20.40 10.16
N GLN A 116 13.75 -20.05 9.46
CA GLN A 116 14.55 -20.97 8.61
C GLN A 116 15.95 -21.28 9.18
N GLY A 117 16.18 -21.03 10.48
CA GLY A 117 17.44 -21.32 11.19
C GLY A 117 17.36 -22.55 12.07
#